data_AF-A0A7C3IT99-F1
#
_entry.id   AF-A0A7C3IT99-F1
#
_cell.length_a   1.000
_cell.length_b   1.000
_cell.length_c   1.000
_cell.angle_alpha   90.00
_cell.angle_beta   90.00
_cell.angle_gamma   90.00
#
_symmetry.space_group_name_H-M   'P 1'
#
loop_
_entity.id
_entity.type
_entity.pdbx_description
1 polymer ?
#
loop_
_entity_poly.entity_id
_entity_poly.type
_entity_poly.pdbx_seq_one_letter_code
_entity_poly.pdbx_strand_id
1 'polypeptide(L)'
;MEESFFIAITIILLIIGLAGSVLPMLPGTPLIFLGALLYAWHTNFTAVTWGILLLLLALTLLSQILEYLASTLGAKKFGASRWGIVGALCGGFIGMIGGGLAGLIIGPFLGALLFEIFYGKSLKASVHIGVGTMVGFLGGAIGKFI
;
A
#
# COMPACT_ATOMS: atom_id res chain seq x y z
N MET A 1 -17.70 -8.57 27.88
CA MET A 1 -17.95 -8.69 26.42
C MET A 1 -17.34 -7.53 25.65
N GLU A 2 -17.43 -6.29 26.14
CA GLU A 2 -16.85 -5.12 25.46
C GLU A 2 -15.31 -5.20 25.33
N GLU A 3 -14.58 -5.57 26.38
CA GLU A 3 -13.10 -5.65 26.31
C GLU A 3 -12.60 -6.68 25.30
N SER A 4 -13.25 -7.84 25.24
CA SER A 4 -12.93 -8.91 24.29
C SER A 4 -13.07 -8.44 22.84
N PHE A 5 -14.02 -7.53 22.57
CA PHE A 5 -14.27 -6.97 21.25
C PHE A 5 -13.16 -5.99 20.81
N PHE A 6 -12.72 -5.09 21.70
CA PHE A 6 -11.60 -4.18 21.42
C PHE A 6 -10.30 -4.92 21.14
N ILE A 7 -10.01 -5.96 21.92
CA ILE A 7 -8.83 -6.80 21.73
C ILE A 7 -8.91 -7.54 20.39
N ALA A 8 -10.08 -8.09 20.02
CA ALA A 8 -10.27 -8.75 18.74
C ALA A 8 -10.01 -7.81 17.56
N ILE A 9 -10.56 -6.59 17.58
CA ILE A 9 -10.32 -5.59 16.53
C ILE A 9 -8.84 -5.22 16.44
N THR A 10 -8.20 -5.00 17.59
CA THR A 10 -6.77 -4.69 17.67
C THR A 10 -5.95 -5.79 17.01
N ILE A 11 -6.21 -7.06 17.35
CA ILE A 11 -5.52 -8.21 16.77
C ILE A 11 -5.74 -8.27 15.26
N ILE A 12 -6.98 -8.08 14.79
CA ILE A 12 -7.30 -8.08 13.36
C ILE A 12 -6.51 -6.98 12.64
N LEU A 13 -6.49 -5.75 13.17
CA LEU A 13 -5.74 -4.64 12.58
C LEU A 13 -4.24 -4.91 12.54
N LEU A 14 -3.68 -5.49 13.60
CA LEU A 14 -2.26 -5.85 13.64
C LEU A 14 -1.93 -6.98 12.66
N ILE A 15 -2.78 -8.01 12.54
CA ILE A 15 -2.59 -9.10 11.59
C ILE A 15 -2.68 -8.59 10.14
N ILE A 16 -3.70 -7.80 9.81
CA ILE A 16 -3.85 -7.23 8.46
C ILE A 16 -2.70 -6.24 8.18
N GLY A 17 -2.30 -5.46 9.18
CA GLY A 17 -1.16 -4.54 9.06
C GLY A 17 0.17 -5.26 8.83
N LEU A 18 0.41 -6.36 9.54
CA LEU A 18 1.57 -7.22 9.35
C LEU A 18 1.52 -7.92 7.99
N ALA A 19 0.37 -8.44 7.58
CA ALA A 19 0.19 -9.00 6.24
C ALA A 19 0.44 -7.91 5.18
N GLY A 20 0.00 -6.69 5.42
CA GLY A 20 0.17 -5.55 4.52
C GLY A 20 1.57 -4.94 4.51
N SER A 21 2.39 -5.14 5.54
CA SER A 21 3.80 -4.78 5.46
C SER A 21 4.55 -5.68 4.47
N VAL A 22 4.09 -6.92 4.29
CA VAL A 22 4.64 -7.90 3.36
C VAL A 22 3.99 -7.79 1.97
N LEU A 23 2.65 -7.65 1.92
CA LEU A 23 1.89 -7.58 0.67
C LEU A 23 1.89 -6.15 0.09
N PRO A 24 2.36 -5.93 -1.15
CA PRO A 24 2.73 -4.61 -1.69
C PRO A 24 1.59 -3.61 -1.96
N MET A 25 0.44 -3.70 -1.31
CA MET A 25 -0.70 -2.82 -1.63
C MET A 25 -1.59 -2.43 -0.46
N LEU A 26 -1.38 -3.08 0.69
CA LEU A 26 -2.07 -2.70 1.91
C LEU A 26 -1.21 -1.69 2.65
N PRO A 27 -1.80 -0.64 3.24
CA PRO A 27 -1.09 0.30 4.09
C PRO A 27 -0.72 -0.38 5.41
N GLY A 28 0.30 -1.24 5.38
CA GLY A 28 0.69 -2.08 6.51
C GLY A 28 1.07 -1.28 7.75
N THR A 29 2.00 -0.33 7.59
CA THR A 29 2.47 0.52 8.69
C THR A 29 1.35 1.41 9.28
N PRO A 30 0.46 2.03 8.49
CA PRO A 30 -0.73 2.70 9.02
C PRO A 30 -1.68 1.78 9.81
N LEU A 31 -1.94 0.56 9.33
CA LEU A 31 -2.81 -0.39 10.01
C LEU A 31 -2.23 -0.85 11.36
N ILE A 32 -0.91 -1.08 11.41
CA ILE A 32 -0.20 -1.40 12.65
C ILE A 32 -0.33 -0.24 13.64
N PHE A 33 -0.13 1.00 13.18
CA PHE A 33 -0.29 2.18 14.03
C PHE A 33 -1.72 2.32 14.58
N LEU A 34 -2.74 2.10 13.74
CA LEU A 34 -4.14 2.15 14.18
C LEU A 34 -4.46 1.08 15.23
N GLY A 35 -3.94 -0.14 15.05
CA GLY A 35 -4.05 -1.20 16.05
C GLY A 35 -3.40 -0.81 17.38
N ALA A 36 -2.16 -0.28 17.32
CA ALA A 36 -1.45 0.21 18.51
C ALA A 36 -2.16 1.37 19.20
N LEU A 37 -2.77 2.29 18.44
CA LEU A 37 -3.53 3.42 18.97
C LEU A 37 -4.82 2.97 19.68
N LEU A 38 -5.56 2.04 19.09
CA LEU A 38 -6.75 1.46 19.72
C LEU A 38 -6.38 0.72 21.01
N TYR A 39 -5.29 -0.05 21.00
CA TYR A 39 -4.81 -0.75 22.19
C TYR A 39 -4.33 0.22 23.29
N ALA A 40 -3.60 1.26 22.91
CA ALA A 40 -3.15 2.31 23.82
C ALA A 40 -4.32 3.01 24.49
N TRP A 41 -5.34 3.37 23.71
CA TRP A 41 -6.56 3.97 24.24
C TRP A 41 -7.24 3.01 25.23
N HIS A 42 -7.47 1.76 24.83
CA HIS A 42 -8.16 0.79 25.68
C HIS A 42 -7.41 0.52 27.00
N THR A 43 -6.08 0.54 26.98
CA THR A 43 -5.23 0.34 28.17
C THR A 43 -4.91 1.64 28.92
N ASN A 44 -5.57 2.77 28.62
CA ASN A 44 -5.30 4.08 29.22
C ASN A 44 -3.81 4.49 29.14
N PHE A 45 -3.15 4.16 28.03
CA PHE A 45 -1.74 4.46 27.73
C PHE A 45 -0.73 3.86 28.72
N THR A 46 -1.13 2.83 29.47
CA THR A 46 -0.25 2.13 30.42
C THR A 46 0.65 1.11 29.71
N ALA A 47 0.10 0.35 28.77
CA ALA A 47 0.86 -0.64 27.99
C ALA A 47 1.60 0.01 26.81
N VAL A 48 0.97 1.00 26.16
CA VAL A 48 1.55 1.77 25.04
C VAL A 48 1.50 3.24 25.40
N THR A 49 2.64 3.80 25.75
CA THR A 49 2.75 5.21 26.17
C THR A 49 2.74 6.16 24.97
N TRP A 50 2.46 7.44 25.22
CA TRP A 50 2.51 8.51 24.21
C TRP A 50 3.84 8.58 23.45
N GLY A 51 4.96 8.31 24.13
CA GLY A 51 6.27 8.27 23.48
C GLY A 51 6.37 7.18 22.41
N ILE A 52 5.87 5.97 22.71
CA ILE A 52 5.83 4.86 21.75
C ILE A 52 4.88 5.18 20.60
N LEU A 53 3.72 5.77 20.89
CA LEU A 53 2.76 6.17 19.86
C LEU A 53 3.31 7.23 18.91
N LEU A 54 3.97 8.26 19.43
CA LEU A 54 4.58 9.31 18.60
C LEU A 54 5.72 8.76 17.75
N LEU A 55 6.52 7.85 18.32
CA LEU A 55 7.57 7.15 17.57
C LEU A 55 6.94 6.31 16.44
N LEU A 56 5.92 5.50 16.73
CA LEU A 56 5.21 4.71 15.73
C LEU A 56 4.59 5.61 14.65
N LEU A 57 3.98 6.73 15.03
CA LEU A 57 3.43 7.70 14.08
C LEU A 57 4.53 8.25 13.15
N ALA A 58 5.68 8.63 13.71
CA ALA A 58 6.81 9.13 12.94
C ALA A 58 7.36 8.06 11.97
N LEU A 59 7.53 6.81 12.43
CA LEU A 59 7.96 5.71 11.56
C LEU A 59 6.93 5.43 10.45
N THR A 60 5.64 5.43 10.79
CA THR A 60 4.56 5.23 9.81
C THR A 60 4.56 6.32 8.75
N LEU A 61 4.66 7.59 9.13
CA LEU A 61 4.73 8.70 8.19
C LEU A 61 5.97 8.60 7.30
N LEU A 62 7.14 8.32 7.88
CA LEU A 62 8.38 8.14 7.12
C LEU A 62 8.26 6.98 6.12
N SER A 63 7.73 5.84 6.56
CA SER A 63 7.48 4.67 5.71
C SER A 63 6.55 5.00 4.54
N GLN A 64 5.44 5.69 4.80
CA GLN A 64 4.50 6.09 3.74
C GLN A 64 5.13 7.06 2.73
N ILE A 65 5.96 8.00 3.19
CA ILE A 65 6.71 8.91 2.29
C ILE A 65 7.69 8.11 1.43
N LEU A 66 8.46 7.19 2.01
CA LEU A 66 9.41 6.37 1.27
C LEU A 66 8.72 5.45 0.26
N GLU A 67 7.60 4.82 0.63
CA GLU A 67 6.80 3.99 -0.27
C GLU A 67 6.22 4.80 -1.44
N TYR A 68 5.68 6.00 -1.14
CA TYR A 68 5.17 6.89 -2.17
C TYR A 68 6.29 7.36 -3.11
N LEU A 69 7.45 7.74 -2.59
CA LEU A 69 8.59 8.14 -3.41
C LEU A 69 9.10 6.97 -4.26
N ALA A 70 9.29 5.77 -3.69
CA ALA A 70 9.77 4.61 -4.42
C ALA A 70 8.81 4.19 -5.55
N SER A 71 7.50 4.13 -5.26
CA SER A 71 6.48 3.76 -6.24
C SER A 71 6.34 4.81 -7.36
N THR A 72 6.29 6.10 -7.00
CA THR A 72 6.14 7.17 -7.98
C THR A 72 7.39 7.39 -8.81
N LEU A 73 8.59 7.33 -8.23
CA LEU A 73 9.86 7.41 -8.97
C LEU A 73 10.04 6.19 -9.87
N GLY A 74 9.72 4.99 -9.37
CA GLY A 74 9.71 3.76 -10.16
C GLY A 74 8.80 3.89 -11.39
N ALA A 75 7.54 4.28 -11.20
CA ALA A 75 6.59 4.46 -12.29
C ALA A 75 7.00 5.60 -13.26
N LYS A 76 7.45 6.75 -12.73
CA LYS A 76 7.89 7.88 -13.56
C LYS A 76 9.11 7.56 -14.42
N LYS A 77 10.02 6.68 -13.96
CA LYS A 77 11.18 6.25 -14.74
C LYS A 77 10.78 5.56 -16.06
N PHE A 78 9.58 4.96 -16.11
CA PHE A 78 9.01 4.36 -17.32
C PHE A 78 8.03 5.28 -18.06
N GLY A 79 7.98 6.58 -17.71
CA GLY A 79 7.17 7.58 -18.41
C GLY A 79 5.69 7.62 -18.01
N ALA A 80 5.34 7.03 -16.85
CA ALA A 80 3.99 7.06 -16.33
C ALA A 80 3.51 8.50 -16.09
N SER A 81 2.33 8.84 -16.59
CA SER A 81 1.66 10.09 -16.27
C SER A 81 0.99 10.00 -14.89
N ARG A 82 0.45 11.13 -14.42
CA ARG A 82 -0.37 11.14 -13.19
C ARG A 82 -1.54 10.16 -13.29
N TRP A 83 -2.14 10.03 -14.48
CA TRP A 83 -3.25 9.12 -14.72
C TRP A 83 -2.81 7.65 -14.77
N GLY A 84 -1.62 7.35 -15.26
CA GLY A 84 -1.05 6.00 -15.19
C GLY A 84 -0.80 5.55 -13.74
N ILE A 85 -0.33 6.47 -12.88
CA ILE A 85 -0.16 6.19 -11.44
C ILE A 85 -1.52 5.93 -10.77
N VAL A 86 -2.51 6.81 -11.01
CA VAL A 86 -3.88 6.61 -10.46
C VAL A 86 -4.50 5.31 -10.98
N GLY A 87 -4.37 5.06 -12.28
CA GLY A 87 -4.83 3.83 -12.91
C GLY A 87 -4.20 2.60 -12.30
N ALA A 88 -2.89 2.61 -12.05
CA ALA A 88 -2.20 1.50 -11.38
C ALA A 88 -2.67 1.27 -9.94
N LEU A 89 -2.90 2.33 -9.17
CA LEU A 89 -3.42 2.22 -7.81
C LEU A 89 -4.83 1.63 -7.79
N CYS A 90 -5.73 2.15 -8.63
CA CYS A 90 -7.10 1.65 -8.75
C CYS A 90 -7.12 0.21 -9.29
N GLY A 91 -6.34 -0.06 -10.35
CA GLY A 91 -6.24 -1.37 -10.97
C GLY A 91 -5.63 -2.41 -10.03
N GLY A 92 -4.64 -2.03 -9.25
CA GLY A 92 -4.12 -2.83 -8.15
C GLY A 92 -5.22 -3.17 -7.16
N PHE A 93 -5.90 -2.17 -6.60
CA PHE A 93 -6.96 -2.36 -5.59
C PHE A 93 -8.07 -3.29 -6.06
N ILE A 94 -8.62 -3.02 -7.24
CA ILE A 94 -9.66 -3.85 -7.87
C ILE A 94 -9.11 -5.24 -8.20
N GLY A 95 -7.88 -5.31 -8.71
CA GLY A 95 -7.20 -6.55 -9.04
C GLY A 95 -7.00 -7.46 -7.83
N MET A 96 -6.57 -6.92 -6.69
CA MET A 96 -6.42 -7.69 -5.44
C MET A 96 -7.75 -8.26 -4.97
N ILE A 97 -8.82 -7.47 -4.99
CA ILE A 97 -10.15 -7.91 -4.54
C ILE A 97 -10.73 -8.96 -5.50
N GLY A 98 -10.62 -8.74 -6.82
CA GLY A 98 -11.22 -9.61 -7.82
C GLY A 98 -10.40 -10.84 -8.20
N GLY A 99 -9.07 -10.77 -8.08
CA GLY A 99 -8.14 -11.79 -8.58
C GLY A 99 -7.02 -12.19 -7.62
N GLY A 100 -7.10 -11.76 -6.35
CA GLY A 100 -6.13 -12.12 -5.31
C GLY A 100 -4.70 -11.73 -5.67
N LEU A 101 -3.74 -12.65 -5.44
CA LEU A 101 -2.32 -12.41 -5.74
C LEU A 101 -2.04 -12.21 -7.23
N ALA A 102 -2.75 -12.90 -8.12
CA ALA A 102 -2.57 -12.71 -9.57
C ALA A 102 -3.06 -11.32 -10.00
N GLY A 103 -4.22 -10.91 -9.48
CA GLY A 103 -4.77 -9.58 -9.73
C GLY A 103 -3.95 -8.45 -9.10
N LEU A 104 -3.20 -8.70 -8.04
CA LEU A 104 -2.23 -7.75 -7.46
C LEU A 104 -1.10 -7.40 -8.45
N ILE A 105 -0.70 -8.34 -9.30
CA ILE A 105 0.39 -8.17 -10.27
C ILE A 105 -0.16 -7.60 -11.59
N ILE A 106 -1.27 -8.15 -12.06
CA ILE A 106 -1.86 -7.81 -13.35
C ILE A 106 -2.68 -6.51 -13.25
N GLY A 107 -3.27 -6.23 -12.10
CA GLY A 107 -4.12 -5.08 -11.83
C GLY A 107 -3.42 -3.74 -12.08
N PRO A 108 -2.24 -3.48 -11.50
CA PRO A 108 -1.50 -2.24 -11.74
C PRO A 108 -1.12 -2.05 -13.23
N PHE A 109 -0.77 -3.12 -13.93
CA PHE A 109 -0.48 -3.11 -15.37
C PHE A 109 -1.71 -2.67 -16.17
N LEU A 110 -2.84 -3.38 -15.99
CA LEU A 110 -4.07 -3.11 -16.74
C LEU A 110 -4.64 -1.74 -16.40
N GLY A 111 -4.62 -1.37 -15.12
CA GLY A 111 -5.10 -0.07 -14.66
C GLY A 111 -4.31 1.09 -15.25
N ALA A 112 -2.97 1.02 -15.21
CA ALA A 112 -2.12 2.02 -15.86
C ALA A 112 -2.35 2.08 -17.37
N LEU A 113 -2.41 0.92 -18.04
CA LEU A 113 -2.62 0.82 -19.48
C LEU A 113 -3.95 1.46 -19.91
N LEU A 114 -5.04 1.12 -19.24
CA LEU A 114 -6.38 1.63 -19.56
C LEU A 114 -6.46 3.15 -19.33
N PHE A 115 -5.94 3.65 -18.21
CA PHE A 115 -5.93 5.08 -17.94
C PHE A 115 -5.06 5.86 -18.91
N GLU A 116 -3.84 5.39 -19.21
CA GLU A 116 -2.97 6.08 -20.17
C GLU A 116 -3.60 6.14 -21.57
N ILE A 117 -4.25 5.06 -22.03
CA ILE A 117 -4.99 5.07 -23.31
C ILE A 117 -6.15 6.08 -23.25
N PHE A 118 -6.95 6.05 -22.17
CA PHE A 118 -8.11 6.92 -22.01
C PHE A 118 -7.72 8.41 -22.01
N TYR A 119 -6.56 8.74 -21.46
CA TYR A 119 -5.99 10.09 -21.44
C TYR A 119 -5.08 10.41 -22.65
N GLY A 120 -5.19 9.63 -23.73
CA GLY A 120 -4.68 10.01 -25.05
C GLY A 120 -3.26 9.54 -25.38
N LYS A 121 -2.67 8.64 -24.59
CA LYS A 121 -1.40 8.00 -24.97
C LYS A 121 -1.62 6.88 -25.96
N SER A 122 -0.64 6.69 -26.86
CA SER A 122 -0.68 5.60 -27.83
C SER A 122 -0.59 4.24 -27.13
N LEU A 123 -1.24 3.22 -27.69
CA LEU A 123 -1.24 1.87 -27.14
C LEU A 123 0.18 1.35 -26.83
N LYS A 124 1.14 1.61 -27.73
CA LYS A 124 2.54 1.23 -27.54
C LYS A 124 3.18 1.91 -26.32
N ALA A 125 2.92 3.20 -26.12
CA ALA A 125 3.41 3.93 -24.95
C ALA A 125 2.72 3.45 -23.66
N SER A 126 1.40 3.23 -23.69
CA SER A 126 0.63 2.76 -22.54
C SER A 126 1.04 1.36 -22.09
N VAL A 127 1.35 0.44 -23.01
CA VAL A 127 1.91 -0.88 -22.70
C VAL A 127 3.28 -0.74 -22.03
N HIS A 128 4.18 0.10 -22.55
CA HIS A 128 5.49 0.33 -21.95
C HIS A 128 5.39 0.88 -20.52
N ILE A 129 4.49 1.85 -20.31
CA ILE A 129 4.18 2.42 -18.99
C ILE A 129 3.58 1.37 -18.06
N GLY A 130 2.63 0.56 -18.56
CA GLY A 130 2.02 -0.52 -17.80
C GLY A 130 3.06 -1.52 -17.30
N VAL A 131 3.94 -2.01 -18.20
CA VAL A 131 5.03 -2.93 -17.83
C VAL A 131 5.94 -2.27 -16.80
N GLY A 132 6.32 -1.02 -17.03
CA GLY A 132 7.14 -0.25 -16.10
C GLY A 132 6.53 -0.10 -14.71
N THR A 133 5.21 0.08 -14.65
CA THR A 133 4.49 0.21 -13.37
C THR A 133 4.38 -1.12 -12.65
N MET A 134 4.14 -2.21 -13.37
CA MET A 134 4.19 -3.57 -12.83
C MET A 134 5.58 -3.91 -12.29
N VAL A 135 6.65 -3.62 -13.05
CA VAL A 135 8.03 -3.84 -12.61
C VAL A 135 8.39 -2.95 -11.43
N GLY A 136 7.97 -1.69 -11.41
CA GLY A 136 8.18 -0.78 -10.29
C GLY A 136 7.47 -1.24 -9.03
N PHE A 137 6.24 -1.74 -9.17
CA PHE A 137 5.45 -2.29 -8.07
C PHE A 137 6.08 -3.58 -7.50
N LEU A 138 6.47 -4.52 -8.36
CA LEU A 138 7.18 -5.74 -7.96
C LEU A 138 8.56 -5.43 -7.37
N GLY A 139 9.30 -4.50 -7.96
CA GLY A 139 10.60 -4.05 -7.46
C GLY A 139 10.47 -3.42 -6.07
N GLY A 140 9.45 -2.59 -5.85
CA GLY A 140 9.13 -2.05 -4.54
C GLY A 140 8.75 -3.14 -3.53
N ALA A 141 7.97 -4.14 -3.97
CA ALA A 141 7.60 -5.28 -3.14
C ALA A 141 8.82 -6.11 -2.71
N ILE A 142 9.67 -6.47 -3.66
CA ILE A 142 10.89 -7.26 -3.43
C ILE A 142 11.88 -6.47 -2.56
N GLY A 143 11.98 -5.16 -2.77
CA GLY A 143 12.82 -4.27 -1.96
C GLY A 143 12.43 -4.23 -0.48
N LYS A 144 11.22 -4.67 -0.09
CA LYS A 144 10.84 -4.81 1.32
C LYS A 144 11.48 -6.02 2.01
N PHE A 145 12.01 -6.98 1.26
CA PHE A 145 12.59 -8.22 1.78
C PHE A 145 14.12 -8.21 1.89
N ILE A 146 14.78 -7.14 1.43
CA ILE A 146 16.24 -6.94 1.45
C ILE A 146 16.56 -5.78 2.38
#